data_AF-A0A484X4X6-F1
#
_entry.id   AF-A0A484X4X6-F1
#
_cell.length_a   1.000
_cell.length_b   1.000
_cell.length_c   1.000
_cell.angle_alpha   90.00
_cell.angle_beta   90.00
_cell.angle_gamma   90.00
#
_symmetry.space_group_name_H-M   'P 1'
#
loop_
_entity.id
_entity.type
_entity.pdbx_description
1 polymer ?
#
loop_
_entity_poly.entity_id
_entity_poly.type
_entity_poly.pdbx_seq_one_letter_code
_entity_poly.pdbx_strand_id
1 'polypeptide(L)' 'MCTNNMQAGPNINEERMPGWRDPRNFIIVSDPYPTVSALAADLILPTAMWVEKRGRLR' A
#
# COMPACT_ATOMS: atom_id res chain seq x y z
N MET A 1 4.52 4.35 -5.27
CA MET A 1 4.58 4.89 -3.90
C MET A 1 4.81 3.74 -2.95
N CYS A 2 5.57 3.93 -1.86
CA CYS A 2 5.83 2.93 -0.82
C CYS A 2 5.20 3.42 0.48
N THR A 3 3.94 3.06 0.73
CA THR A 3 3.16 3.56 1.87
C THR A 3 2.34 2.46 2.52
N ASN A 4 2.28 2.46 3.84
CA ASN A 4 1.40 1.59 4.62
C ASN A 4 0.18 2.37 5.16
N ASN A 5 -0.64 2.89 4.25
CA ASN A 5 -1.74 3.80 4.59
C ASN A 5 -2.89 3.13 5.38
N MET A 6 -3.10 1.82 5.24
CA MET A 6 -4.06 1.07 6.04
C MET A 6 -3.75 1.10 7.54
N GLN A 7 -2.47 1.24 7.90
CA GLN A 7 -2.06 1.35 9.30
C GLN A 7 -1.73 2.79 9.72
N ALA A 8 -1.19 3.60 8.81
CA ALA A 8 -0.70 4.94 9.13
C ALA A 8 -1.76 6.05 9.00
N GLY A 9 -2.78 5.86 8.18
CA GLY A 9 -3.79 6.90 7.97
C GLY A 9 -4.90 6.89 9.04
N PRO A 10 -5.54 8.03 9.32
CA PRO A 10 -6.64 8.13 10.30
C PRO A 10 -7.93 7.45 9.81
N ASN A 11 -8.90 7.24 10.70
CA ASN A 11 -10.24 6.75 10.38
C ASN A 11 -10.32 5.48 9.51
N ILE A 12 -9.59 4.44 9.92
CA ILE A 12 -9.47 3.18 9.17
C ILE A 12 -10.84 2.51 8.96
N ASN A 13 -11.68 2.47 10.00
CA ASN A 13 -12.90 1.67 9.98
C ASN A 13 -14.05 2.32 9.19
N GLU A 14 -14.11 3.65 9.12
CA GLU A 14 -15.25 4.34 8.50
C GLU A 14 -15.00 4.66 7.02
N GLU A 15 -13.76 4.98 6.65
CA GLU A 15 -13.45 5.43 5.29
C GLU A 15 -12.54 4.44 4.55
N ARG A 16 -11.38 4.13 5.12
CA ARG A 16 -10.31 3.48 4.35
C ARG A 16 -10.59 2.00 4.11
N MET A 17 -10.92 1.24 5.16
CA MET A 17 -11.21 -0.18 5.03
C MET A 17 -12.46 -0.44 4.18
N PRO A 18 -13.59 0.27 4.38
CA PRO A 18 -14.76 0.12 3.50
C PRO A 18 -14.47 0.53 2.06
N GLY A 19 -13.76 1.65 1.85
CA GLY A 19 -13.43 2.13 0.51
C GLY A 19 -12.44 1.24 -0.24
N TRP A 20 -11.45 0.66 0.44
CA TRP A 20 -10.49 -0.27 -0.16
C TRP A 20 -11.09 -1.64 -0.45
N ARG A 21 -12.15 -2.02 0.28
CA ARG A 21 -12.86 -3.29 0.07
C ARG A 21 -14.09 -3.17 -0.81
N ASP A 22 -14.39 -1.98 -1.31
CA ASP A 22 -15.46 -1.74 -2.25
C ASP A 22 -15.16 -2.45 -3.60
N PRO A 23 -16.05 -3.34 -4.09
CA PRO A 23 -15.81 -4.11 -5.32
C PRO A 23 -15.73 -3.24 -6.59
N ARG A 24 -16.11 -1.96 -6.52
CA ARG A 24 -15.97 -1.00 -7.61
C ARG A 24 -14.54 -0.47 -7.75
N ASN A 25 -13.73 -0.63 -6.71
CA ASN A 25 -12.37 -0.12 -6.63
C ASN A 25 -11.37 -1.25 -6.88
N PHE A 26 -10.23 -0.91 -7.48
CA PHE A 26 -9.11 -1.83 -7.68
C PHE A 26 -7.86 -1.23 -7.05
N ILE A 27 -7.39 -1.84 -5.96
CA ILE A 27 -6.32 -1.30 -5.15
C ILE A 27 -5.00 -2.01 -5.44
N ILE A 28 -3.99 -1.22 -5.80
CA ILE A 28 -2.62 -1.68 -6.07
C ILE A 28 -1.69 -1.15 -4.99
N VAL A 29 -0.93 -2.04 -4.35
CA VAL A 29 0.08 -1.68 -3.36
C VAL A 29 1.46 -2.17 -3.80
N SER A 30 2.44 -1.27 -3.78
CA SER A 30 3.83 -1.55 -4.11
C SER A 30 4.66 -1.54 -2.83
N ASP A 31 4.94 -2.72 -2.29
CA ASP A 31 5.61 -2.88 -1.00
C ASP A 31 6.61 -4.05 -1.05
N PRO A 32 7.80 -3.91 -0.46
CA PRO A 32 8.73 -5.03 -0.26
C PRO A 32 8.26 -6.05 0.79
N TYR A 33 7.34 -5.67 1.66
CA TYR A 33 6.82 -6.53 2.72
C TYR A 33 5.29 -6.70 2.61
N PRO A 34 4.73 -7.80 3.12
CA PRO A 34 3.28 -7.98 3.20
C PRO A 34 2.68 -7.15 4.35
N THR A 35 2.68 -5.82 4.18
CA THR A 35 2.13 -4.86 5.17
C THR A 35 0.61 -4.95 5.27
N VAL A 36 0.01 -4.34 6.30
CA VAL A 36 -1.46 -4.27 6.46
C VAL A 36 -2.14 -3.69 5.22
N SER A 37 -1.47 -2.75 4.55
CA SER A 37 -1.94 -2.20 3.27
C SER A 37 -1.86 -3.21 2.13
N ALA A 38 -0.78 -4.00 2.06
CA ALA A 38 -0.64 -5.03 1.04
C ALA A 38 -1.68 -6.16 1.21
N LEU A 39 -1.96 -6.57 2.46
CA LEU A 39 -2.98 -7.57 2.75
C LEU A 39 -4.41 -7.12 2.42
N ALA A 40 -4.65 -5.81 2.41
CA ALA A 40 -5.94 -5.22 2.04
C ALA A 40 -6.06 -4.89 0.54
N ALA A 41 -5.00 -5.08 -0.26
CA ALA A 41 -4.98 -4.76 -1.69
C ALA A 41 -5.47 -5.91 -2.58
N ASP A 42 -5.84 -5.60 -3.82
CA ASP A 42 -6.24 -6.60 -4.81
C ASP A 42 -5.05 -7.07 -5.65
N LEU A 43 -4.02 -6.23 -5.80
CA LEU A 43 -2.75 -6.56 -6.43
C LEU A 43 -1.57 -6.02 -5.63
N ILE A 44 -0.60 -6.89 -5.33
CA ILE A 44 0.65 -6.53 -4.66
C ILE A 44 1.78 -6.58 -5.69
N LEU A 45 2.51 -5.48 -5.83
CA LEU A 45 3.69 -5.37 -6.69
C LEU A 45 4.97 -5.42 -5.86
N PRO A 46 5.82 -6.46 -6.00
CA PRO A 46 7.07 -6.56 -5.25
C PRO A 46 8.01 -5.42 -5.68
N THR A 47 8.51 -4.66 -4.69
CA THR A 47 9.26 -3.43 -4.96
C THR A 47 10.67 -3.49 -4.41
N ALA A 48 11.67 -3.19 -5.25
CA ALA A 48 13.05 -3.08 -4.83
C ALA A 48 13.25 -1.94 -3.81
N MET A 49 13.89 -2.27 -2.68
CA MET A 49 14.19 -1.37 -1.56
C MET A 49 15.44 -0.53 -1.81
N TRP A 50 15.71 0.39 -0.90
CA TRP A 50 16.64 1.50 -1.05
C TRP A 50 17.99 1.15 -1.69
N VAL A 51 18.72 0.18 -1.15
CA VAL A 51 20.09 -0.15 -1.61
C VAL A 51 20.07 -1.03 -2.87
N GLU A 52 18.90 -1.52 -3.29
CA GLU A 52 18.73 -2.41 -4.45
C GLU A 52 18.56 -1.64 -5.76
N LYS A 53 18.37 -0.31 -5.70
CA LYS A 53 18.19 0.55 -6.88
C LYS A 53 18.99 1.84 -6.78
N ARG A 54 19.31 2.43 -7.93
CA ARG A 54 19.96 3.75 -7.97
C ARG A 54 18.99 4.81 -7.42
N GLY A 55 19.35 5.38 -6.27
CA GLY A 55 18.58 6.44 -5.62
C GLY A 55 18.96 7.83 -6.14
N ARG A 56 17.97 8.72 -6.24
CA ARG A 56 18.17 10.16 -6.39
C ARG A 56 17.24 10.87 -5.41
N LEU A 57 17.84 11.53 -4.42
CA LEU A 57 17.17 12.41 -3.46
C LEU A 57 17.64 13.82 -3.78
N ARG A 58 16.76 14.67 -4.32
CA ARG A 58 17.06 16.08 -4.61
C ARG A 58 15.79 16.88 -4.58
#